data_AF-A0A2A5E8X9-F1
#
_entry.id   AF-A0A2A5E8X9-F1
#
_cell.length_a   1.000
_cell.length_b   1.000
_cell.length_c   1.000
_cell.angle_alpha   90.00
_cell.angle_beta   90.00
_cell.angle_gamma   90.00
#
_symmetry.space_group_name_H-M   'P 1'
#
loop_
_entity.id
_entity.type
_entity.pdbx_description
1 polymer ?
#
loop_
_entity_poly.entity_id
_entity_poly.type
_entity_poly.pdbx_seq_one_letter_code
_entity_poly.pdbx_strand_id
1 'polypeptide(L)'
;MSDNHASHHIIQPKVYALNAVVILILMFATVGAAKFVDIPGGANGPNFWIAITIAVMKMGFIMAYFMGVRYSTPLVKIMATAAFLWVLVFLAFTMSDYVSPHADLGSPYSDFANFGEYPLPK
;
A
#
# COMPACT_ATOMS: atom_id res chain seq x y z
N MET A 1 -23.97 -35.10 30.90
CA MET A 1 -23.60 -34.38 29.66
C MET A 1 -24.41 -33.09 29.61
N SER A 2 -23.82 -31.95 29.96
CA SER A 2 -24.45 -30.64 29.79
C SER A 2 -23.82 -29.97 28.56
N ASP A 3 -24.56 -30.00 27.46
CA ASP A 3 -24.22 -29.33 26.22
C ASP A 3 -24.31 -27.83 26.44
N ASN A 4 -23.15 -27.22 26.66
CA ASN A 4 -23.02 -25.78 26.77
C ASN A 4 -23.18 -25.19 25.38
N HIS A 5 -24.36 -24.63 25.12
CA HIS A 5 -24.67 -23.81 23.97
C HIS A 5 -23.55 -22.78 23.74
N ALA A 6 -22.77 -23.02 22.67
CA ALA A 6 -21.82 -22.05 22.14
C ALA A 6 -22.62 -20.81 21.72
N SER A 7 -22.65 -19.82 22.60
CA SER A 7 -23.23 -18.51 22.32
C SER A 7 -22.48 -17.91 21.15
N HIS A 8 -23.10 -17.99 19.97
CA HIS A 8 -22.57 -17.47 18.73
C HIS A 8 -22.47 -15.95 18.88
N HIS A 9 -21.30 -15.44 19.26
CA HIS A 9 -21.06 -13.99 19.39
C HIS A 9 -21.03 -13.38 17.98
N ILE A 10 -22.22 -13.12 17.45
CA ILE A 10 -22.41 -12.43 16.19
C ILE A 10 -22.15 -10.95 16.47
N ILE A 11 -21.10 -10.41 15.86
CA ILE A 11 -20.82 -8.98 15.91
C ILE A 11 -21.98 -8.25 15.25
N GLN A 12 -22.48 -7.20 15.91
CA GLN A 12 -23.65 -6.47 15.44
C GLN A 12 -23.40 -5.91 14.03
N PRO A 13 -24.25 -6.22 13.03
CA PRO A 13 -24.08 -5.75 11.64
C PRO A 13 -23.96 -4.23 11.52
N LYS A 14 -24.54 -3.51 12.48
CA LYS A 14 -24.51 -2.04 12.58
C LYS A 14 -23.08 -1.47 12.63
N VAL A 15 -22.13 -2.18 13.24
CA VAL A 15 -20.74 -1.76 13.33
C VAL A 15 -20.08 -1.76 11.95
N TYR A 16 -20.28 -2.84 11.19
CA TYR A 16 -19.76 -2.94 9.81
C TYR A 16 -20.41 -1.91 8.88
N ALA A 17 -21.73 -1.68 9.03
CA ALA A 17 -22.44 -0.68 8.25
C ALA A 17 -21.94 0.75 8.53
N LEU A 18 -21.72 1.11 9.80
CA LEU A 18 -21.16 2.40 10.16
C LEU A 18 -19.76 2.57 9.57
N ASN A 19 -18.92 1.54 9.66
CA ASN A 19 -17.57 1.59 9.14
C ASN A 19 -17.53 1.67 7.60
N ALA A 20 -18.48 1.02 6.92
CA ALA A 20 -18.68 1.17 5.49
C ALA A 20 -18.97 2.63 5.11
N VAL A 21 -19.84 3.31 5.85
CA VAL A 21 -20.16 4.73 5.63
C VAL A 21 -18.93 5.61 5.85
N VAL A 22 -18.17 5.39 6.93
CA VAL A 22 -16.92 6.13 7.18
C VAL A 22 -15.95 5.97 6.01
N ILE A 23 -15.76 4.76 5.50
CA ILE A 23 -14.84 4.50 4.38
C ILE A 23 -15.36 5.10 3.07
N LEU A 24 -16.67 5.12 2.84
CA LEU A 24 -17.27 5.82 1.70
C LEU A 24 -17.00 7.31 1.76
N ILE A 25 -17.16 7.94 2.93
CA ILE A 25 -16.85 9.36 3.13
C ILE A 25 -15.36 9.62 2.84
N LEU A 26 -14.46 8.80 3.38
CA LEU A 26 -13.03 8.91 3.11
C LEU A 26 -12.71 8.71 1.61
N MET A 27 -13.45 7.86 0.90
CA MET A 27 -13.30 7.69 -0.56
C MET A 27 -13.67 8.97 -1.29
N PHE A 28 -14.82 9.56 -1.00
CA PHE A 28 -15.23 10.83 -1.60
C PHE A 28 -14.26 11.97 -1.24
N ALA A 29 -13.73 11.99 -0.02
CA ALA A 29 -12.71 12.95 0.38
C ALA A 29 -11.41 12.77 -0.44
N THR A 30 -11.01 11.53 -0.73
CA THR A 30 -9.83 11.25 -1.56
C THR A 30 -10.04 11.72 -3.01
N VAL A 31 -11.21 11.43 -3.59
CA VAL A 31 -11.58 11.90 -4.94
C VAL A 31 -11.66 13.43 -4.96
N GLY A 32 -12.22 14.04 -3.93
CA GLY A 32 -12.32 15.48 -3.81
C GLY A 32 -10.96 16.15 -3.69
N ALA A 33 -10.06 15.60 -2.86
CA ALA A 33 -8.69 16.06 -2.76
C ALA A 33 -7.95 15.94 -4.11
N ALA A 34 -8.18 14.86 -4.87
CA ALA A 34 -7.54 14.67 -6.17
C ALA A 34 -8.14 15.56 -7.29
N LYS A 35 -9.41 15.94 -7.21
CA LYS A 35 -10.12 16.67 -8.29
C LYS A 35 -10.23 18.17 -8.08
N PHE A 36 -10.24 18.65 -6.83
CA PHE A 36 -10.56 20.04 -6.51
C PHE A 36 -9.43 20.79 -5.81
N VAL A 37 -8.41 20.09 -5.33
CA VAL A 37 -7.24 20.69 -4.72
C VAL A 37 -6.11 20.60 -5.74
N ASP A 38 -6.05 21.53 -6.69
CA ASP A 38 -4.91 21.68 -7.59
C ASP A 38 -3.98 22.76 -7.02
N ILE A 39 -3.07 22.34 -6.14
CA ILE A 39 -1.99 23.21 -5.68
C ILE A 39 -0.81 23.02 -6.64
N PRO A 40 -0.31 24.09 -7.29
CA PRO A 40 0.86 24.00 -8.16
C PRO A 40 2.06 23.45 -7.39
N GLY A 41 2.65 22.34 -7.85
CA GLY A 41 3.79 21.70 -7.17
C GLY A 41 4.33 20.40 -7.78
N GLY A 42 3.76 19.91 -8.89
CA GLY A 42 4.20 18.66 -9.51
C GLY A 42 3.98 17.42 -8.64
N ALA A 43 4.67 16.31 -8.95
CA ALA A 43 4.53 15.02 -8.26
C ALA A 43 4.88 15.06 -6.75
N ASN A 44 5.61 16.08 -6.30
CA ASN A 44 6.04 16.27 -4.90
C ASN A 44 5.26 17.39 -4.20
N GLY A 45 4.17 17.88 -4.80
CA GLY A 45 3.34 18.93 -4.22
C GLY A 45 2.62 18.48 -2.94
N PRO A 46 2.08 19.44 -2.17
CA PRO A 46 1.32 19.16 -0.94
C PRO A 46 0.14 18.20 -1.16
N ASN A 47 -0.41 18.15 -2.37
CA ASN A 47 -1.46 17.23 -2.79
C ASN A 47 -1.08 15.75 -2.58
N PHE A 48 0.17 15.38 -2.86
CA PHE A 48 0.64 14.01 -2.69
C PHE A 48 0.61 13.58 -1.22
N TRP A 49 1.12 14.43 -0.33
CA TRP A 49 1.13 14.18 1.11
C TRP A 49 -0.29 14.09 1.69
N ILE A 50 -1.20 14.94 1.22
CA ILE A 50 -2.62 14.90 1.60
C ILE A 50 -3.24 13.57 1.15
N ALA A 51 -3.05 13.17 -0.10
CA ALA A 51 -3.58 11.92 -0.64
C ALA A 51 -3.06 10.69 0.11
N ILE A 52 -1.75 10.62 0.38
CA ILE A 52 -1.13 9.54 1.16
C ILE A 52 -1.66 9.51 2.59
N THR A 53 -1.81 10.66 3.25
CA THR A 53 -2.35 10.73 4.62
C THR A 53 -3.77 10.17 4.68
N ILE A 54 -4.64 10.57 3.73
CA ILE A 54 -6.01 10.06 3.64
C ILE A 54 -6.00 8.56 3.34
N ALA A 55 -5.11 8.09 2.45
CA ALA A 55 -4.99 6.68 2.11
C ALA A 55 -4.57 5.81 3.31
N VAL A 56 -3.58 6.25 4.09
CA VAL A 56 -3.11 5.55 5.29
C VAL A 56 -4.21 5.51 6.36
N MET A 57 -4.91 6.62 6.59
CA MET A 57 -6.03 6.65 7.54
C MET A 57 -7.13 5.68 7.11
N LYS A 58 -7.54 5.71 5.84
CA LYS A 58 -8.56 4.80 5.28
C LYS A 58 -8.17 3.34 5.48
N MET A 59 -6.92 3.00 5.19
CA MET A 59 -6.39 1.66 5.34
C MET A 59 -6.43 1.18 6.80
N GLY A 60 -6.10 2.05 7.75
CA GLY A 60 -6.22 1.76 9.18
C GLY A 60 -7.65 1.39 9.60
N PHE A 61 -8.66 2.13 9.10
CA PHE A 61 -10.07 1.81 9.37
C PHE A 61 -10.53 0.50 8.74
N ILE A 62 -10.05 0.16 7.54
CA ILE A 62 -10.36 -1.12 6.90
C ILE A 62 -9.78 -2.26 7.75
N MET A 63 -8.51 -2.17 8.13
CA MET A 63 -7.85 -3.22 8.89
C MET A 63 -8.47 -3.40 10.29
N ALA A 64 -8.76 -2.30 10.99
CA ALA A 64 -9.31 -2.38 12.34
C ALA A 64 -10.70 -3.05 12.37
N TYR A 65 -11.58 -2.68 11.45
CA TYR A 65 -13.01 -3.02 11.55
C TYR A 65 -13.47 -4.03 10.49
N PHE A 66 -13.11 -3.86 9.21
CA PHE A 66 -13.54 -4.78 8.14
C PHE A 66 -12.82 -6.12 8.21
N MET A 67 -11.53 -6.11 8.50
CA MET A 67 -10.78 -7.36 8.77
C MET A 67 -11.03 -7.91 10.17
N GLY A 68 -11.86 -7.25 10.97
CA GLY A 68 -12.23 -7.70 12.32
C GLY A 68 -11.08 -7.68 13.33
N VAL A 69 -9.91 -7.13 12.99
CA VAL A 69 -8.69 -7.18 13.82
C VAL A 69 -8.93 -6.58 15.20
N ARG A 70 -9.72 -5.49 15.30
CA ARG A 70 -10.10 -4.86 16.57
C ARG A 70 -10.85 -5.81 17.52
N TYR A 71 -11.64 -6.73 16.98
CA TYR A 71 -12.50 -7.66 17.72
C TYR A 71 -11.83 -9.02 17.97
N SER A 72 -10.70 -9.28 17.32
CA SER A 72 -9.94 -10.51 17.51
C SER A 72 -9.11 -10.52 18.80
N THR A 73 -8.57 -11.70 19.12
CA THR A 73 -7.67 -11.90 20.25
C THR A 73 -6.40 -11.04 20.13
N PRO A 74 -5.72 -10.73 21.25
CA PRO A 74 -4.48 -9.96 21.23
C PRO A 74 -3.39 -10.57 20.32
N LEU A 75 -3.33 -11.90 20.25
CA LEU A 75 -2.40 -12.61 19.38
C LEU A 75 -2.66 -12.32 17.90
N VAL A 76 -3.92 -12.37 17.47
CA VAL A 76 -4.32 -12.05 16.08
C VAL A 76 -4.00 -10.59 15.75
N LYS A 77 -4.20 -9.67 16.70
CA LYS A 77 -3.87 -8.26 16.50
C LYS A 77 -2.41 -8.05 16.17
N ILE A 78 -1.50 -8.61 16.97
CA ILE A 78 -0.05 -8.49 16.77
C ILE A 78 0.35 -9.12 15.44
N MET A 79 -0.12 -10.35 15.17
CA MET A 79 0.22 -11.07 13.94
C MET A 79 -0.29 -10.36 12.68
N ALA A 80 -1.52 -9.83 12.71
CA ALA A 80 -2.08 -9.08 11.60
C ALA A 80 -1.27 -7.79 11.34
N THR A 81 -0.92 -7.04 12.38
CA THR A 81 -0.08 -5.83 12.23
C THR A 81 1.32 -6.16 11.75
N ALA A 82 1.93 -7.25 12.24
CA ALA A 82 3.24 -7.69 11.81
C ALA A 82 3.23 -8.12 10.33
N ALA A 83 2.25 -8.91 9.91
CA ALA A 83 2.11 -9.33 8.51
C ALA A 83 1.89 -8.13 7.58
N PHE A 84 1.08 -7.15 8.00
CA PHE A 84 0.86 -5.94 7.23
C PHE A 84 2.14 -5.09 7.10
N LEU A 85 2.89 -4.91 8.19
CA LEU A 85 4.18 -4.23 8.16
C LEU A 85 5.20 -4.97 7.28
N TRP A 86 5.22 -6.30 7.34
CA TRP A 86 6.10 -7.12 6.53
C TRP A 86 5.86 -6.92 5.03
N VAL A 87 4.59 -6.89 4.61
CA VAL A 87 4.19 -6.57 3.22
C VAL A 87 4.65 -5.16 2.82
N LEU A 88 4.50 -4.19 3.72
CA LEU A 88 4.90 -2.80 3.45
C LEU A 88 6.41 -2.67 3.23
N VAL A 89 7.22 -3.38 4.02
CA VAL A 89 8.68 -3.44 3.85
C VAL A 89 9.04 -4.07 2.49
N PHE A 90 8.43 -5.21 2.13
CA PHE A 90 8.68 -5.82 0.83
C PHE A 90 8.29 -4.91 -0.33
N LEU A 91 7.13 -4.25 -0.24
CA LEU A 91 6.69 -3.32 -1.25
C LEU A 91 7.67 -2.14 -1.41
N ALA A 92 8.17 -1.59 -0.30
CA ALA A 92 9.14 -0.50 -0.33
C ALA A 92 10.46 -0.93 -1.00
N PHE A 93 10.94 -2.13 -0.70
CA PHE A 93 12.14 -2.68 -1.33
C PHE A 93 11.93 -2.96 -2.82
N THR A 94 10.82 -3.58 -3.20
CA THR A 94 10.49 -3.81 -4.61
C THR A 94 10.42 -2.49 -5.39
N MET A 95 9.77 -1.46 -4.86
CA MET A 95 9.74 -0.14 -5.51
C MET A 95 11.14 0.48 -5.60
N SER A 96 12.00 0.28 -4.60
CA SER A 96 13.39 0.77 -4.62
C SER A 96 14.23 0.07 -5.69
N ASP A 97 14.03 -1.23 -5.88
CA ASP A 97 14.68 -2.01 -6.94
C ASP A 97 14.21 -1.56 -8.33
N TYR A 98 12.90 -1.28 -8.51
CA TYR A 98 12.37 -0.78 -9.77
C TYR A 98 12.85 0.63 -10.12
N VAL A 99 13.02 1.50 -9.12
CA VAL A 99 13.48 2.88 -9.32
C VAL A 99 15.00 2.94 -9.51
N SER A 100 15.73 1.86 -9.20
CA SER A 100 17.17 1.79 -9.44
C SER A 100 17.45 1.95 -10.92
N PRO A 101 18.14 3.03 -11.34
CA PRO A 101 18.62 3.14 -12.71
C PRO A 101 19.50 1.92 -12.97
N HIS A 102 19.27 1.22 -14.08
CA HIS A 102 20.29 0.38 -14.70
C HIS A 102 21.55 1.25 -14.88
N ALA A 103 22.41 1.30 -13.87
CA ALA A 103 23.78 1.75 -14.08
C ALA A 103 24.30 0.77 -15.12
N ASP A 104 24.63 1.27 -16.31
CA ASP A 104 25.23 0.50 -17.38
C ASP A 104 26.40 -0.27 -16.79
N LEU A 105 26.13 -1.51 -16.39
CA LEU A 105 27.09 -2.49 -15.96
C LEU A 105 27.84 -2.77 -17.24
N GLY A 106 28.92 -2.01 -17.51
CA GLY A 106 29.68 -1.99 -18.76
C GLY A 106 29.58 -3.33 -19.44
N SER A 107 28.58 -3.46 -20.31
CA SER A 107 28.17 -4.79 -20.70
C SER A 107 29.27 -5.29 -21.61
N PRO A 108 29.72 -6.56 -21.49
CA PRO A 108 30.63 -7.15 -22.48
C PRO A 108 30.07 -7.12 -23.92
N TYR A 109 28.84 -6.60 -24.08
CA TYR A 109 28.11 -6.50 -25.33
C TYR A 109 27.91 -5.06 -25.81
N SER A 110 28.36 -4.04 -25.07
CA SER A 110 28.28 -2.64 -25.49
C SER A 110 29.14 -2.34 -26.73
N ASP A 111 30.18 -3.15 -26.96
CA ASP A 111 31.00 -3.14 -28.18
C ASP A 111 30.23 -3.59 -29.44
N PHE A 112 29.20 -4.44 -29.31
CA PHE A 112 28.36 -4.86 -30.45
C PHE A 112 27.31 -3.82 -30.83
N ALA A 113 27.22 -2.68 -30.15
CA ALA A 113 26.42 -1.56 -30.63
C ALA A 113 27.22 -0.63 -31.55
N ASN A 114 28.56 -0.77 -31.56
CA ASN A 114 29.50 0.15 -32.22
C ASN A 114 30.47 -0.61 -33.16
N PHE A 115 29.92 -1.41 -34.07
CA PHE A 115 30.66 -2.27 -35.02
C PHE A 115 31.58 -1.55 -36.03
N GLY A 116 31.76 -0.22 -35.93
CA GLY A 116 32.51 0.59 -36.89
C GLY A 116 33.93 0.99 -36.46
N GLU A 117 34.31 0.74 -35.20
CA GLU A 117 35.56 1.28 -34.63
C GLU A 117 36.75 0.30 -34.62
N TYR A 118 36.64 -0.89 -35.23
CA TYR A 118 37.76 -1.82 -35.30
C TYR A 118 38.71 -1.48 -36.48
N PRO A 119 39.94 -0.98 -36.25
CA PRO A 119 40.92 -0.88 -37.32
C PRO A 119 41.39 -2.27 -37.75
N LEU A 120 41.24 -2.59 -39.04
CA LEU A 120 41.70 -3.85 -39.61
C LEU A 120 43.22 -4.02 -39.38
N PRO A 121 43.67 -5.20 -38.91
CA PRO A 121 45.10 -5.48 -38.80
C PRO A 121 45.72 -5.44 -40.21
N LYS A 122 46.85 -4.72 -40.31
CA LYS A 122 47.62 -4.52 -41.54
C LYS A 122 48.44 -5.75 -41.87
#